data_AF-A0A925E8J3-F1
#
_entry.id   AF-A0A925E8J3-F1
#
_cell.length_a   1.000
_cell.length_b   1.000
_cell.length_c   1.000
_cell.angle_alpha   90.00
_cell.angle_beta   90.00
_cell.angle_gamma   90.00
#
_symmetry.space_group_name_H-M   'P 1'
#
loop_
_entity.id
_entity.type
_entity.pdbx_description
1 polymer ?
#
loop_
_entity_poly.entity_id
_entity_poly.type
_entity_poly.pdbx_seq_one_letter_code
_entity_poly.pdbx_strand_id
1 'polypeptide(L)'
;MDDLRDPAEAITTCCQTLLAETEGTLTEQQQEFIQTIMNNSQRFTHQTFSLQDQIEQMRAGTAFFEIGHELRSPLTTIFGYNHLLLNGMVGELNAQQQQHLRQIDEIGNALKNAIDRLFENASHTQDDQII
;
A
#
# COMPACT_ATOMS: atom_id res chain seq x y z
N MET A 1 -2.91 12.68 -8.11
CA MET A 1 -1.89 11.71 -7.65
C MET A 1 -1.74 11.72 -6.12
N ASP A 2 -2.14 12.80 -5.43
CA ASP A 2 -2.42 12.79 -3.99
C ASP A 2 -3.32 11.63 -3.55
N ASP A 3 -4.26 11.21 -4.41
CA ASP A 3 -5.16 10.06 -4.21
C ASP A 3 -4.47 8.72 -3.86
N LEU A 4 -3.20 8.53 -4.20
CA LEU A 4 -2.42 7.33 -3.83
C LEU A 4 -1.43 7.58 -2.70
N ARG A 5 -1.00 8.81 -2.52
CA ARG A 5 0.06 9.17 -1.57
C ARG A 5 -0.49 9.25 -0.15
N ASP A 6 -1.53 10.05 0.05
CA ASP A 6 -2.10 10.30 1.37
C ASP A 6 -2.56 9.00 2.05
N PRO A 7 -3.19 8.03 1.35
CA PRO A 7 -3.56 6.78 1.98
C PRO A 7 -2.32 5.91 2.33
N ALA A 8 -1.26 5.91 1.51
CA ALA A 8 -0.04 5.17 1.85
C ALA A 8 0.73 5.79 3.04
N GLU A 9 0.68 7.12 3.18
CA GLU A 9 1.17 7.80 4.38
C GLU A 9 0.33 7.45 5.61
N ALA A 10 -1.00 7.35 5.48
CA ALA A 10 -1.88 6.94 6.56
C ALA A 10 -1.58 5.51 7.07
N ILE A 11 -1.28 4.55 6.19
CA ILE A 11 -0.80 3.20 6.60
C ILE A 11 0.48 3.32 7.42
N THR A 12 1.42 4.17 6.98
CA THR A 12 2.68 4.40 7.70
C THR A 12 2.42 4.95 9.09
N THR A 13 1.50 5.90 9.23
CA THR A 13 1.10 6.44 10.54
C THR A 13 0.48 5.38 11.44
N CYS A 14 -0.43 4.54 10.94
CA CYS A 14 -0.99 3.43 11.73
C CYS A 14 0.10 2.48 12.24
N CYS A 15 1.07 2.11 11.40
CA CYS A 15 2.20 1.29 11.81
C CYS A 15 3.06 1.97 12.88
N GLN A 16 3.33 3.27 12.76
CA GLN A 16 4.06 4.03 13.78
C GLN A 16 3.32 4.07 15.12
N THR A 17 2.00 4.26 15.11
CA THR A 17 1.17 4.21 16.32
C THR A 17 1.24 2.84 16.99
N LEU A 18 1.14 1.76 16.22
CA LEU A 18 1.29 0.41 16.74
C LEU A 18 2.67 0.15 17.33
N LEU A 19 3.74 0.51 16.61
CA LEU A 19 5.13 0.31 17.03
C LEU A 19 5.55 1.20 18.21
N ALA A 20 4.84 2.31 18.45
CA ALA A 20 5.03 3.12 19.65
C ALA A 20 4.48 2.45 20.92
N GLU A 21 3.77 1.32 20.79
CA GLU A 21 3.19 0.52 21.87
C GLU A 21 2.31 1.34 22.83
N THR A 22 1.74 2.45 22.36
CA THR A 22 0.89 3.36 23.15
C THR A 22 -0.44 2.71 23.56
N GLU A 23 -0.85 1.68 22.83
CA GLU A 23 -2.11 0.94 23.03
C GLU A 23 -1.87 -0.47 23.57
N GLY A 24 -0.64 -0.81 23.94
CA GLY A 24 -0.26 -2.12 24.47
C GLY A 24 1.00 -2.67 23.81
N THR A 25 1.67 -3.59 24.51
CA THR A 25 2.89 -4.24 24.04
C THR A 25 2.61 -5.18 22.88
N LEU A 26 3.55 -5.25 21.96
CA LEU A 26 3.57 -6.19 20.85
C LEU A 26 4.63 -7.25 21.09
N THR A 27 4.42 -8.45 20.55
CA THR A 27 5.50 -9.45 20.49
C THR A 27 6.54 -9.03 19.45
N GLU A 28 7.76 -9.53 19.57
CA GLU A 28 8.83 -9.29 18.59
C GLU A 28 8.37 -9.65 17.17
N GLN A 29 7.66 -10.78 17.01
CA GLN A 29 7.13 -11.21 15.71
C GLN A 29 6.02 -10.28 15.19
N GLN A 30 5.15 -9.76 16.06
CA GLN A 30 4.15 -8.75 15.66
C GLN A 30 4.84 -7.46 15.20
N GLN A 31 5.89 -7.01 15.92
CA GLN A 31 6.68 -5.84 15.55
C GLN A 31 7.36 -6.02 14.19
N GLU A 32 7.96 -7.18 13.92
CA GLU A 32 8.57 -7.50 12.61
C GLU A 32 7.55 -7.40 11.46
N PHE A 33 6.34 -7.92 11.68
CA PHE A 33 5.28 -7.90 10.67
C PHE A 33 4.81 -6.46 10.42
N ILE A 34 4.58 -5.67 11.46
CA ILE A 34 4.19 -4.26 11.36
C ILE A 34 5.30 -3.43 10.70
N GLN A 35 6.56 -3.69 11.04
CA GLN A 35 7.71 -3.05 10.40
C GLN A 35 7.80 -3.41 8.91
N THR A 36 7.48 -4.65 8.55
CA THR A 36 7.42 -5.09 7.14
C THR A 36 6.32 -4.36 6.38
N ILE A 37 5.14 -4.21 6.98
CA ILE A 37 4.04 -3.39 6.41
C ILE A 37 4.52 -1.95 6.22
N MET A 38 5.11 -1.35 7.25
CA MET A 38 5.60 0.04 7.21
C MET A 38 6.63 0.26 6.10
N ASN A 39 7.63 -0.61 6.00
CA ASN A 39 8.67 -0.52 4.98
C ASN A 39 8.09 -0.62 3.56
N ASN A 40 7.11 -1.52 3.35
CA ASN A 40 6.45 -1.65 2.05
C ASN A 40 5.56 -0.45 1.74
N SER A 41 4.92 0.15 2.74
CA SER A 41 4.13 1.37 2.57
C SER A 41 5.01 2.56 2.19
N GLN A 42 6.16 2.72 2.84
CA GLN A 42 7.14 3.75 2.49
C GLN A 42 7.71 3.54 1.08
N ARG A 43 8.01 2.29 0.71
CA ARG A 43 8.45 1.95 -0.65
C ARG A 43 7.37 2.29 -1.67
N PHE A 44 6.11 1.98 -1.38
CA PHE A 44 4.97 2.32 -2.22
C PHE A 44 4.87 3.83 -2.44
N THR A 45 4.99 4.63 -1.39
CA THR A 45 4.99 6.10 -1.47
C THR A 45 6.13 6.60 -2.35
N HIS A 46 7.35 6.10 -2.16
CA HIS A 46 8.51 6.48 -2.97
C HIS A 46 8.33 6.08 -4.44
N GLN A 47 7.83 4.87 -4.71
CA GLN A 47 7.52 4.43 -6.07
C GLN A 47 6.50 5.38 -6.69
N THR A 48 5.37 5.65 -6.03
CA THR A 48 4.33 6.59 -6.51
C THR A 48 4.91 7.96 -6.90
N PHE A 49 5.87 8.50 -6.14
CA PHE A 49 6.54 9.76 -6.47
C PHE A 49 7.37 9.68 -7.76
N SER A 50 8.19 8.64 -7.92
CA SER A 50 8.96 8.42 -9.13
C SER A 50 8.09 8.23 -10.38
N LEU A 51 6.86 7.74 -10.19
CA LEU A 51 5.89 7.55 -11.27
C LEU A 51 5.21 8.84 -11.68
N GLN A 52 5.01 9.77 -10.73
CA GLN A 52 4.48 11.09 -11.03
C GLN A 52 5.33 11.79 -12.07
N ASP A 53 6.64 11.81 -11.82
CA ASP A 53 7.61 12.43 -12.72
C ASP A 53 7.67 11.73 -14.08
N GLN A 54 7.53 10.40 -14.10
CA GLN A 54 7.55 9.61 -15.35
C GLN A 54 6.27 9.76 -16.17
N ILE A 55 5.08 9.77 -15.55
CA ILE A 55 3.80 9.92 -16.26
C ILE A 55 3.67 11.33 -16.86
N GLU A 56 4.18 12.35 -16.18
CA GLU A 56 4.23 13.71 -16.72
C GLU A 56 5.18 13.83 -17.93
N GLN A 57 6.22 13.00 -18.00
CA GLN A 57 7.23 13.04 -19.05
C GLN A 57 7.05 12.01 -20.18
N MET A 58 6.31 10.92 -19.97
CA MET A 58 6.16 9.82 -20.93
C MET A 58 4.76 9.76 -21.54
N ARG A 59 4.69 9.66 -22.87
CA ARG A 59 3.50 9.11 -23.55
C ARG A 59 3.35 7.64 -23.14
N ALA A 60 2.15 7.25 -22.72
CA ALA A 60 1.80 5.91 -22.25
C ALA A 60 2.35 4.79 -23.16
N GLY A 61 3.01 3.79 -22.56
CA GLY A 61 3.68 2.68 -23.24
C GLY A 61 4.10 1.58 -22.24
N THR A 62 4.97 0.64 -22.64
CA THR A 62 5.34 -0.55 -21.85
C THR A 62 5.82 -0.26 -20.42
N ALA A 63 6.52 0.85 -20.21
CA ALA A 63 6.96 1.27 -18.87
C ALA A 63 5.78 1.43 -17.90
N PHE A 64 4.63 1.93 -18.38
CA PHE A 64 3.45 2.11 -17.53
C PHE A 64 2.92 0.78 -16.99
N PHE A 65 2.98 -0.30 -17.76
CA PHE A 65 2.57 -1.62 -17.28
C PHE A 65 3.54 -2.21 -16.25
N GLU A 66 4.85 -2.06 -16.47
CA GLU A 66 5.91 -2.49 -15.55
C GLU A 66 5.76 -1.80 -14.19
N ILE A 67 5.51 -0.50 -14.22
CA ILE A 67 5.19 0.34 -13.07
C ILE A 67 4.02 -0.24 -12.24
N GLY A 68 2.95 -0.69 -12.90
CA GLY A 68 1.80 -1.26 -12.21
C GLY A 68 2.10 -2.59 -11.54
N HIS A 69 2.95 -3.42 -12.12
CA HIS A 69 3.43 -4.63 -11.47
C HIS A 69 4.29 -4.31 -10.25
N GLU A 70 5.15 -3.31 -10.37
CA GLU A 70 6.02 -2.87 -9.28
C GLU A 70 5.26 -2.28 -8.08
N LEU A 71 4.12 -1.61 -8.31
CA LEU A 71 3.24 -1.10 -7.25
C LEU A 71 2.37 -2.20 -6.60
N ARG A 72 2.01 -3.25 -7.34
CA ARG A 72 1.23 -4.38 -6.80
C ARG A 72 2.03 -5.23 -5.82
N SER A 73 3.34 -5.36 -6.05
CA SER A 73 4.24 -6.12 -5.18
C SER A 73 4.22 -5.65 -3.71
N PRO A 74 4.51 -4.37 -3.37
CA PRO A 74 4.48 -3.91 -1.99
C PRO A 74 3.07 -3.99 -1.38
N LEU A 75 1.99 -3.73 -2.15
CA LEU A 75 0.63 -3.93 -1.66
C LEU A 75 0.33 -5.38 -1.30
N THR A 76 0.77 -6.33 -2.12
CA THR A 76 0.60 -7.77 -1.85
C THR A 76 1.25 -8.14 -0.52
N THR A 77 2.44 -7.61 -0.26
CA THR A 77 3.15 -7.81 1.00
C THR A 77 2.39 -7.18 2.17
N ILE A 78 1.92 -5.93 2.04
CA ILE A 78 1.12 -5.24 3.06
C ILE A 78 -0.10 -6.08 3.45
N PHE A 79 -0.89 -6.53 2.46
CA PHE A 79 -2.07 -7.36 2.72
C PHE A 79 -1.71 -8.69 3.39
N GLY A 80 -0.66 -9.37 2.92
CA GLY A 80 -0.25 -10.66 3.47
C GLY A 80 0.07 -10.57 4.96
N TYR A 81 0.94 -9.64 5.35
CA TYR A 81 1.33 -9.47 6.75
C TYR A 81 0.18 -8.95 7.62
N ASN A 82 -0.64 -8.02 7.10
CA ASN A 82 -1.80 -7.51 7.80
C ASN A 82 -2.85 -8.62 8.07
N HIS A 83 -3.07 -9.49 7.08
CA HIS A 83 -3.95 -10.64 7.23
C HIS A 83 -3.43 -11.64 8.26
N LEU A 84 -2.13 -11.95 8.26
CA LEU A 84 -1.53 -12.84 9.26
C LEU A 84 -1.69 -12.29 10.69
N LEU A 85 -1.51 -10.98 10.87
CA LEU A 85 -1.73 -10.31 12.15
C LEU A 85 -3.21 -10.38 12.58
N LEU A 86 -4.14 -10.02 11.70
CA LEU A 86 -5.58 -10.01 12.01
C LEU A 86 -6.16 -11.40 12.31
N ASN A 87 -5.56 -12.47 11.77
CA ASN A 87 -5.96 -13.85 12.06
C ASN A 87 -5.30 -14.43 13.32
N GLY A 88 -4.50 -13.66 14.06
CA GLY A 88 -3.85 -14.13 15.28
C GLY A 88 -2.73 -15.16 15.05
N MET A 89 -2.22 -15.30 13.82
CA MET A 89 -1.19 -16.31 13.46
C MET A 89 0.13 -16.11 14.21
N VAL A 90 0.36 -14.90 14.74
CA VAL A 90 1.55 -14.51 15.49
C VAL A 90 1.21 -13.98 16.90
N GLY A 91 0.07 -14.44 17.42
CA GLY A 91 -0.45 -14.05 18.73
C GLY A 91 -1.62 -13.08 18.65
N GLU A 92 -2.41 -13.04 19.73
CA GLU A 92 -3.58 -12.18 19.86
C GLU A 92 -3.20 -10.70 19.95
N LEU A 93 -4.05 -9.86 19.40
CA LEU A 93 -3.94 -8.40 19.45
C LEU A 93 -5.17 -7.85 20.17
N ASN A 94 -4.99 -6.76 20.91
CA ASN A 94 -6.12 -6.11 21.57
C ASN A 94 -7.03 -5.37 20.58
N ALA A 95 -8.18 -4.91 21.06
CA ALA A 95 -9.20 -4.29 20.21
C ALA A 95 -8.69 -3.06 19.44
N GLN A 96 -7.86 -2.23 20.08
CA GLN A 96 -7.29 -1.02 19.49
C GLN A 96 -6.22 -1.35 18.44
N GLN A 97 -5.30 -2.26 18.75
CA GLN A 97 -4.30 -2.75 17.79
C GLN A 97 -4.97 -3.37 16.55
N GLN A 98 -6.00 -4.18 16.73
CA GLN A 98 -6.79 -4.74 15.63
C GLN A 98 -7.52 -3.66 14.82
N GLN A 99 -7.95 -2.55 15.47
CA GLN A 99 -8.61 -1.45 14.76
C GLN A 99 -7.64 -0.76 13.80
N HIS A 100 -6.39 -0.49 14.21
CA HIS A 100 -5.37 0.05 13.30
C HIS A 100 -5.08 -0.89 12.14
N LEU A 101 -5.01 -2.20 12.37
CA LEU A 101 -4.79 -3.18 11.31
C LEU A 101 -5.98 -3.30 10.35
N ARG A 102 -7.22 -3.18 10.84
CA ARG A 102 -8.40 -3.08 9.97
C ARG A 102 -8.37 -1.81 9.13
N GLN A 103 -7.96 -0.69 9.71
CA GLN A 103 -7.77 0.56 8.96
C GLN A 103 -6.69 0.41 7.88
N ILE A 104 -5.57 -0.26 8.17
CA ILE A 104 -4.55 -0.60 7.18
C ILE A 104 -5.14 -1.45 6.04
N ASP A 105 -6.02 -2.41 6.35
CA ASP A 105 -6.68 -3.24 5.34
C ASP A 105 -7.59 -2.43 4.42
N GLU A 106 -8.45 -1.57 5.00
CA GLU A 106 -9.35 -0.69 4.26
C GLU A 106 -8.59 0.26 3.33
N ILE A 107 -7.52 0.88 3.85
CA ILE A 107 -6.67 1.78 3.07
C ILE A 107 -5.94 1.03 1.96
N GLY A 108 -5.37 -0.15 2.26
CA GLY A 108 -4.72 -1.00 1.27
C GLY A 108 -5.67 -1.34 0.11
N ASN A 109 -6.93 -1.68 0.42
CA ASN A 109 -7.95 -1.95 -0.58
C ASN A 109 -8.28 -0.72 -1.43
N ALA A 110 -8.37 0.46 -0.82
CA ALA A 110 -8.56 1.72 -1.53
C ALA A 110 -7.39 2.00 -2.51
N LEU A 111 -6.15 1.80 -2.06
CA LEU A 111 -4.94 1.96 -2.88
C LEU A 111 -4.94 0.99 -4.07
N LYS A 112 -5.25 -0.29 -3.83
CA LYS A 112 -5.36 -1.30 -4.89
C LYS A 112 -6.37 -0.87 -5.95
N ASN A 113 -7.55 -0.45 -5.54
CA ASN A 113 -8.60 -0.02 -6.46
C ASN A 113 -8.22 1.24 -7.25
N ALA A 114 -7.52 2.19 -6.61
CA ALA A 114 -7.03 3.39 -7.28
C ALA A 114 -5.95 3.05 -8.33
N ILE A 115 -5.05 2.14 -8.00
CA ILE A 115 -4.07 1.57 -8.93
C ILE A 115 -4.76 0.94 -10.14
N ASP A 116 -5.72 0.05 -9.91
CA ASP A 116 -6.38 -0.67 -11.01
C ASP A 116 -7.10 0.32 -11.95
N ARG A 117 -7.76 1.36 -11.42
CA ARG A 117 -8.36 2.44 -12.22
C ARG A 117 -7.35 3.24 -13.05
N LEU A 118 -6.18 3.55 -12.48
CA LEU A 118 -5.13 4.25 -13.22
C LEU A 118 -4.63 3.40 -14.38
N PHE A 119 -4.51 2.08 -14.17
CA PHE A 119 -4.07 1.17 -15.22
C PHE A 119 -5.10 0.97 -16.33
N GLU A 120 -6.37 0.80 -15.97
CA GLU A 120 -7.45 0.70 -16.95
C GLU A 120 -7.53 1.94 -17.84
N ASN A 121 -7.50 3.14 -17.26
CA ASN A 121 -7.60 4.40 -18.02
C ASN A 121 -6.49 4.56 -19.05
N ALA A 122 -5.25 4.20 -18.71
CA ALA A 122 -4.13 4.32 -19.64
C ALA A 122 -4.22 3.32 -20.79
N SER A 123 -4.72 2.10 -20.55
CA SER A 123 -4.95 1.11 -21.61
C SER A 123 -6.01 1.59 -22.62
N HIS A 124 -7.08 2.24 -22.16
CA HIS A 124 -8.14 2.75 -23.05
C HIS A 124 -7.68 3.96 -23.87
N THR A 125 -6.77 4.78 -23.35
CA THR A 125 -6.26 5.97 -24.07
C THR A 125 -5.40 5.59 -25.29
N GLN A 126 -4.89 4.35 -25.34
CA GLN A 126 -4.08 3.84 -26.45
C GLN A 126 -4.93 3.40 -27.65
N ASP A 127 -6.17 2.96 -27.42
CA ASP A 127 -7.08 2.50 -28.48
C ASP A 127 -7.74 3.70 -29.21
N ASP A 128 -7.99 4.81 -28.53
CA ASP A 128 -8.61 6.02 -29.11
C ASP A 128 -7.66 6.88 -29.98
N GLN A 129 -6.36 6.56 -30.05
CA GLN A 129 -5.39 7.25 -30.91
C GLN A 129 -5.12 6.53 -32.24
N ILE A 130 -5.83 5.42 -32.52
CA ILE A 130 -5.75 4.70 -33.80
C ILE A 130 -7.05 4.91 -34.59
N ILE A 131 -7.38 6.16 -34.93
CA ILE A 131 -8.33 6.52 -36.00
C ILE A 131 -7.77 7.73 -36.77
#